data_AF-A0A0M3K7A7-F1
#
_entry.id   AF-A0A0M3K7A7-F1
#
_cell.length_a   1.000
_cell.length_b   1.000
_cell.length_c   1.000
_cell.angle_alpha   90.00
_cell.angle_beta   90.00
_cell.angle_gamma   90.00
#
_symmetry.space_group_name_H-M   'P 1'
#
loop_
_entity.id
_entity.type
_entity.pdbx_description
1 polymer ?
#
loop_
_entity_poly.entity_id
_entity_poly.type
_entity_poly.pdbx_seq_one_letter_code
_entity_poly.pdbx_strand_id
1 'polypeptide(L)'
;LMFFERQGRNIRMLDADASLVTDITLPEGSRIQNVLPVNPYTHLIELRDRYALMSFEEDGRCLLRAVDTPTNIPKNLLCSRNVEIASNKQPLHIIASDQYYAITSNGFPMTFSAGEVNVSKREQDSSHDDVHSNKPYQYAHPHLNSLILDSGHIVRAMPHWRIPAKAIHEDISPDDYVGVLEIVDPLNENDSISSALNAWEKLFGDQTDESLRLEFGKDDFDMSKLDDPKIGKVDPANTPHVGGSTWAGGTGGYNTAGLGGVGGPFRLDAGHDVHQLPQNAKDAVPEHIRRKAREIAKSEYKKRLHEIDMSEHDAKMYNALYGRIEKQSRILRSVIDSLEAKAKERQWIRHQTNGDLDDAKLVEGITGERTIYRRRIDQKPDESAEQNKPKRIRFCFDVSGSMYRFNGYDQRLQRSLESALLVMESLHGKHSKIIYDIVGHSGESEKVSFVKLNNSPSNENSRLKVLKKMLLHSQFCMSGDSTLECMQLSADEISKEDSDERFVVVVSDANFDRFLLFYKTS
;
A
#
# COMPACT_ATOMS: atom_id res chain seq x y z
N LEU A 1 -37.54 18.81 -7.29
CA LEU A 1 -37.37 18.20 -8.64
C LEU A 1 -37.42 19.27 -9.71
N MET A 2 -36.56 19.22 -10.73
CA MET A 2 -36.58 20.16 -11.85
C MET A 2 -37.03 19.45 -13.14
N PHE A 3 -37.95 20.09 -13.86
CA PHE A 3 -38.48 19.64 -15.15
C PHE A 3 -38.23 20.73 -16.18
N PHE A 4 -38.02 20.34 -17.43
CA PHE A 4 -37.88 21.29 -18.51
C PHE A 4 -38.56 20.80 -19.78
N GLU A 5 -39.02 21.74 -20.58
CA GLU A 5 -39.60 21.45 -21.89
C GLU A 5 -38.46 21.31 -22.92
N ARG A 6 -38.18 20.08 -23.36
CA ARG A 6 -37.15 19.84 -24.38
C ARG A 6 -37.54 20.52 -25.70
N GLN A 7 -36.59 21.23 -26.31
CA GLN A 7 -36.79 22.15 -27.44
C GLN A 7 -37.69 23.37 -27.14
N GLY A 8 -38.28 23.43 -25.94
CA GLY A 8 -39.03 24.56 -25.43
C GLY A 8 -38.14 25.53 -24.65
N ARG A 9 -38.79 26.35 -23.82
CA ARG A 9 -38.15 27.44 -23.06
C ARG A 9 -38.47 27.42 -21.57
N ASN A 10 -39.35 26.52 -21.14
CA ASN A 10 -39.86 26.52 -19.78
C ASN A 10 -39.09 25.53 -18.91
N ILE A 11 -38.74 25.98 -17.70
CA ILE A 11 -38.16 25.17 -16.63
C ILE A 11 -39.06 25.33 -15.42
N ARG A 12 -39.49 24.20 -14.85
CA ARG A 12 -40.34 24.15 -13.66
C ARG A 12 -39.63 23.44 -12.53
N MET A 13 -39.75 23.96 -11.33
CA MET A 13 -39.22 23.35 -10.12
C MET A 13 -40.36 23.01 -9.16
N LEU A 14 -40.36 21.78 -8.69
CA LEU A 14 -41.25 21.28 -7.65
C LEU A 14 -40.47 21.09 -6.34
N ASP A 15 -41.12 21.33 -5.21
CA ASP A 15 -40.60 20.95 -3.88
C ASP A 15 -40.76 19.44 -3.63
N ALA A 16 -40.45 19.03 -2.39
CA ALA A 16 -40.61 17.65 -1.94
C ALA A 16 -42.08 17.17 -1.96
N ASP A 17 -43.03 18.08 -1.82
CA ASP A 17 -44.48 17.82 -1.82
C ASP A 17 -45.08 17.88 -3.24
N ALA A 18 -44.22 17.88 -4.27
CA ALA A 18 -44.57 18.02 -5.68
C ALA A 18 -45.36 19.31 -6.02
N SER A 19 -45.31 20.32 -5.15
CA SER A 19 -45.92 21.62 -5.37
C SER A 19 -44.99 22.50 -6.21
N LEU A 20 -45.56 23.26 -7.15
CA LEU A 20 -44.81 24.15 -8.02
C LEU A 20 -44.20 25.31 -7.22
N VAL A 21 -42.87 25.30 -7.10
CA VAL A 21 -42.09 26.32 -6.38
C VAL A 21 -41.68 27.44 -7.33
N THR A 22 -41.33 27.11 -8.57
CA THR A 22 -40.82 28.10 -9.54
C THR A 22 -41.16 27.68 -10.96
N ASP A 23 -41.62 28.63 -11.78
CA ASP A 23 -41.79 28.48 -13.24
C ASP A 23 -40.98 29.58 -13.94
N ILE A 24 -40.03 29.17 -14.78
CA ILE A 24 -39.03 30.04 -15.40
C ILE A 24 -39.14 29.88 -16.91
N THR A 25 -39.35 30.99 -17.62
CA THR A 25 -39.31 31.02 -19.08
C THR A 25 -38.01 31.68 -19.55
N LEU A 26 -37.20 30.94 -20.31
CA LEU A 26 -35.96 31.46 -20.88
C LEU A 26 -36.22 32.48 -22.02
N PRO A 27 -35.25 33.40 -22.28
CA PRO A 27 -35.37 34.39 -23.35
C PRO A 27 -35.69 33.80 -24.71
N GLU A 28 -36.35 34.58 -25.57
CA GLU A 28 -36.69 34.17 -26.94
C GLU A 28 -35.45 33.67 -27.71
N GLY A 29 -35.62 32.58 -28.45
CA GLY A 29 -34.54 31.88 -29.16
C GLY A 29 -33.78 30.83 -28.33
N SER A 30 -33.96 30.78 -27.01
CA SER A 30 -33.28 29.80 -26.14
C SER A 30 -33.99 28.44 -26.16
N ARG A 31 -33.56 27.52 -27.04
CA ARG A 31 -34.12 26.16 -27.08
C ARG A 31 -33.33 25.21 -26.18
N ILE A 32 -33.98 24.75 -25.12
CA ILE A 32 -33.38 23.85 -24.12
C ILE A 32 -33.16 22.46 -24.75
N GLN A 33 -31.91 22.01 -24.79
CA GLN A 33 -31.57 20.63 -25.11
C GLN A 33 -31.53 19.78 -23.84
N ASN A 34 -30.90 20.31 -22.79
CA ASN A 34 -30.71 19.61 -21.54
C ASN A 34 -30.50 20.58 -20.37
N VAL A 35 -30.72 20.12 -19.14
CA VAL A 35 -30.44 20.86 -17.90
C VAL A 35 -29.76 19.93 -16.91
N LEU A 36 -28.55 20.29 -16.49
CA LEU A 36 -27.66 19.48 -15.66
C LEU A 36 -27.45 20.14 -14.30
N PRO A 37 -27.63 19.43 -13.18
CA PRO A 37 -27.27 19.96 -11.88
C PRO A 37 -25.73 20.05 -11.77
N VAL A 38 -25.23 21.24 -11.42
CA VAL A 38 -23.81 21.47 -11.12
C VAL A 38 -23.58 21.41 -9.61
N ASN A 39 -24.48 22.04 -8.85
CA ASN A 39 -24.57 21.99 -7.39
C ASN A 39 -26.06 22.23 -7.00
N PRO A 40 -26.43 22.16 -5.71
CA PRO A 40 -27.84 22.31 -5.29
C PRO A 40 -28.54 23.60 -5.76
N TYR A 41 -27.77 24.66 -6.03
CA TYR A 41 -28.30 25.99 -6.38
C TYR A 41 -28.02 26.39 -7.82
N THR A 42 -27.23 25.60 -8.56
CA THR A 42 -26.69 25.99 -9.86
C THR A 42 -26.87 24.88 -10.89
N HIS A 43 -27.43 25.23 -12.03
CA HIS A 43 -27.79 24.31 -13.11
C HIS A 43 -27.18 24.80 -14.43
N LEU A 44 -26.51 23.89 -15.14
CA LEU A 44 -25.99 24.13 -16.47
C LEU A 44 -27.07 23.79 -17.50
N ILE A 45 -27.48 24.79 -18.28
CA ILE A 45 -28.45 24.67 -19.36
C ILE A 45 -27.69 24.52 -20.67
N GLU A 46 -27.86 23.37 -21.32
CA GLU A 46 -27.41 23.12 -22.68
C GLU A 46 -28.46 23.67 -23.64
N LEU A 47 -28.14 24.75 -24.35
CA LEU A 47 -28.93 25.26 -25.47
C LEU A 47 -28.34 24.74 -26.78
N ARG A 48 -29.09 24.87 -27.88
CA ARG A 48 -28.67 24.35 -29.21
C ARG A 48 -27.25 24.76 -29.61
N ASP A 49 -26.88 26.01 -29.34
CA ASP A 49 -25.64 26.63 -29.84
C ASP A 49 -24.70 27.12 -28.73
N ARG A 50 -25.09 27.04 -27.45
CA ARG A 50 -24.33 27.59 -26.32
C ARG A 50 -24.72 26.96 -24.99
N TYR A 51 -23.91 27.17 -23.96
CA TYR A 51 -24.25 26.83 -22.57
C TYR A 51 -24.59 28.09 -21.76
N ALA A 52 -25.51 27.94 -20.81
CA ALA A 52 -25.85 28.98 -19.85
C ALA A 52 -25.90 28.39 -18.44
N LEU A 53 -25.45 29.14 -17.43
CA LEU A 53 -25.53 28.78 -16.03
C LEU A 53 -26.73 29.51 -15.42
N MET A 54 -27.61 28.73 -14.81
CA MET A 54 -28.76 29.22 -14.07
C MET A 54 -28.51 29.00 -12.57
N SER A 55 -28.45 30.08 -11.80
CA SER A 55 -28.22 30.04 -10.36
C SER A 55 -29.37 30.67 -9.58
N PHE A 56 -29.75 30.04 -8.48
CA PHE A 56 -30.74 30.54 -7.54
C PHE A 56 -30.05 31.24 -6.37
N GLU A 57 -30.46 32.48 -6.08
CA GLU A 57 -30.07 33.21 -4.88
C GLU A 57 -30.99 32.87 -3.70
N GLU A 58 -30.51 33.07 -2.47
CA GLU A 58 -31.25 32.75 -1.24
C GLU A 58 -32.59 33.52 -1.12
N ASP A 59 -32.70 34.66 -1.79
CA ASP A 59 -33.91 35.48 -1.84
C ASP A 59 -34.92 35.06 -2.93
N GLY A 60 -34.65 33.95 -3.61
CA GLY A 60 -35.52 33.38 -4.65
C GLY A 60 -35.32 34.00 -6.03
N ARG A 61 -34.37 34.93 -6.21
CA ARG A 61 -34.02 35.43 -7.54
C ARG A 61 -33.27 34.35 -8.34
N CYS A 62 -33.54 34.32 -9.64
CA CYS A 62 -32.86 33.45 -10.59
C CYS A 62 -31.98 34.30 -11.52
N LEU A 63 -30.70 33.95 -11.60
CA LEU A 63 -29.75 34.57 -12.51
C LEU A 63 -29.41 33.59 -13.63
N LEU A 64 -29.55 34.04 -14.88
CA LEU A 64 -29.10 33.31 -16.07
C LEU A 64 -27.88 34.01 -16.65
N ARG A 65 -26.77 33.28 -16.79
CA ARG A 65 -25.50 33.79 -17.33
C ARG A 65 -25.02 32.91 -18.48
N ALA A 66 -24.44 33.48 -19.53
CA ALA A 66 -23.73 32.71 -20.54
C ALA A 66 -22.43 32.12 -19.96
N VAL A 67 -22.08 30.90 -20.37
CA VAL A 67 -20.84 30.23 -19.92
C VAL A 67 -19.84 30.17 -21.07
N ASP A 68 -18.61 30.59 -20.80
CA ASP A 68 -17.51 30.41 -21.74
C ASP A 68 -17.22 28.93 -21.89
N THR A 69 -17.45 28.43 -23.10
CA THR A 69 -17.40 27.00 -23.39
C THR A 69 -16.05 26.62 -23.98
N PRO A 70 -15.29 25.70 -23.36
CA PRO A 70 -14.08 25.14 -23.95
C PRO A 70 -14.35 24.55 -25.33
N THR A 71 -13.45 24.76 -26.30
CA THR A 71 -13.63 24.27 -27.68
C THR A 71 -13.79 22.76 -27.78
N ASN A 72 -13.26 22.03 -26.80
CA ASN A 72 -13.22 20.57 -26.77
C ASN A 72 -14.33 19.96 -25.90
N ILE A 73 -15.28 20.74 -25.39
CA ILE A 73 -16.33 20.17 -24.56
C ILE A 73 -17.31 19.35 -25.43
N PRO A 74 -17.59 18.09 -25.08
CA PRO A 74 -18.51 17.28 -25.84
C PRO A 74 -19.97 17.66 -25.56
N LYS A 75 -20.83 17.43 -26.55
CA LYS A 75 -22.29 17.60 -26.43
C LYS A 75 -22.94 16.36 -25.81
N ASN A 76 -24.20 16.49 -25.37
CA ASN A 76 -24.97 15.40 -24.74
C ASN A 76 -24.34 14.91 -23.42
N LEU A 77 -24.11 15.85 -22.51
CA LEU A 77 -23.64 15.54 -21.17
C LEU A 77 -24.75 14.85 -20.36
N LEU A 78 -24.37 13.92 -19.49
CA LEU A 78 -25.31 13.06 -18.75
C LEU A 78 -25.54 13.56 -17.33
N CYS A 79 -24.48 13.75 -16.57
CA CYS A 79 -24.53 14.29 -15.22
C CYS A 79 -23.18 14.91 -14.89
N SER A 80 -23.17 15.79 -13.89
CA SER A 80 -21.98 16.52 -13.48
C SER A 80 -21.93 16.68 -11.97
N ARG A 81 -20.72 16.74 -11.41
CA ARG A 81 -20.51 16.97 -9.98
C ARG A 81 -19.17 17.66 -9.74
N ASN A 82 -19.13 18.56 -8.76
CA ASN A 82 -17.89 19.09 -8.21
C ASN A 82 -17.33 18.12 -7.18
N VAL A 83 -16.05 17.81 -7.28
CA VAL A 83 -15.35 16.89 -6.39
C VAL A 83 -14.15 17.60 -5.77
N GLU A 84 -14.07 17.55 -4.44
CA GLU A 84 -12.93 18.08 -3.70
C GLU A 84 -11.76 17.10 -3.75
N ILE A 85 -10.60 17.54 -4.22
CA ILE A 85 -9.39 16.71 -4.29
C ILE A 85 -8.42 17.18 -3.21
N ALA A 86 -7.94 16.26 -2.38
CA ALA A 86 -7.03 16.55 -1.26
C ALA A 86 -5.69 17.20 -1.68
N SER A 87 -5.27 17.06 -2.94
CA SER A 87 -3.98 17.52 -3.47
C SER A 87 -4.01 18.91 -4.12
N ASN A 88 -5.18 19.41 -4.54
CA ASN A 88 -5.30 20.67 -5.28
C ASN A 88 -6.11 21.72 -4.51
N LYS A 89 -5.66 22.98 -4.55
CA LYS A 89 -6.38 24.12 -3.94
C LYS A 89 -7.71 24.47 -4.66
N GLN A 90 -8.03 23.83 -5.78
CA GLN A 90 -9.26 24.08 -6.55
C GLN A 90 -10.03 22.77 -6.80
N PRO A 91 -11.37 22.78 -6.66
CA PRO A 91 -12.21 21.61 -6.89
C PRO A 91 -12.19 21.21 -8.37
N LEU A 92 -12.19 19.91 -8.64
CA LEU A 92 -12.28 19.39 -10.01
C LEU A 92 -13.75 19.14 -10.35
N HIS A 93 -14.18 19.65 -11.49
CA HIS A 93 -15.51 19.39 -12.02
C HIS A 93 -15.49 18.15 -12.91
N ILE A 94 -16.28 17.14 -12.55
CA ILE A 94 -16.37 15.88 -13.29
C ILE A 94 -17.70 15.84 -14.03
N ILE A 95 -17.64 15.46 -15.30
CA ILE A 95 -18.80 15.39 -16.19
C ILE A 95 -18.84 13.99 -16.83
N ALA A 96 -19.99 13.32 -16.72
CA ALA A 96 -20.25 12.06 -17.40
C ALA A 96 -20.80 12.32 -18.80
N SER A 97 -20.33 11.56 -19.79
CA SER A 97 -20.84 11.60 -21.17
C SER A 97 -20.98 10.21 -21.75
N ASP A 98 -21.94 10.02 -22.65
CA ASP A 98 -22.13 8.77 -23.39
C ASP A 98 -20.92 8.39 -24.26
N GLN A 99 -20.18 9.38 -24.76
CA GLN A 99 -19.12 9.18 -25.75
C GLN A 99 -17.71 9.08 -25.14
N TYR A 100 -17.57 9.41 -23.85
CA TYR A 100 -16.29 9.53 -23.15
C TYR A 100 -16.34 8.72 -21.85
N TYR A 101 -15.22 8.11 -21.46
CA TYR A 101 -15.09 7.42 -20.17
C TYR A 101 -15.17 8.44 -19.04
N ALA A 102 -14.43 9.54 -19.17
CA ALA A 102 -14.45 10.65 -18.23
C ALA A 102 -14.24 11.99 -18.95
N ILE A 103 -14.85 13.04 -18.40
CA ILE A 103 -14.55 14.43 -18.73
C ILE A 103 -14.26 15.14 -17.41
N THR A 104 -13.12 15.81 -17.31
CA THR A 104 -12.77 16.61 -16.14
C THR A 104 -12.42 18.03 -16.54
N SER A 105 -12.80 19.00 -15.71
CA SER A 105 -12.47 20.40 -15.90
C SER A 105 -12.10 21.09 -14.60
N ASN A 106 -11.11 21.98 -14.66
CA ASN A 106 -10.70 22.83 -13.54
C ASN A 106 -11.35 24.23 -13.56
N GLY A 107 -12.21 24.51 -14.54
CA GLY A 107 -12.78 25.84 -14.72
C GLY A 107 -14.22 25.86 -15.21
N PHE A 108 -14.61 24.95 -16.11
CA PHE A 108 -15.97 24.89 -16.61
C PHE A 108 -16.88 24.05 -15.68
N PRO A 109 -18.13 24.45 -15.42
CA PRO A 109 -18.79 25.71 -15.80
C PRO A 109 -18.66 26.80 -14.72
N MET A 110 -17.83 26.58 -13.69
CA MET A 110 -17.84 27.33 -12.43
C MET A 110 -17.08 28.66 -12.46
N THR A 111 -16.07 28.78 -13.30
CA THR A 111 -15.19 29.95 -13.38
C THR A 111 -15.52 30.79 -14.61
N PHE A 112 -15.08 32.06 -14.59
CA PHE A 112 -15.23 32.95 -15.74
C PHE A 112 -14.34 32.55 -16.93
N SER A 113 -13.28 31.76 -16.68
CA SER A 113 -12.46 31.18 -17.74
C SER A 113 -13.02 29.82 -18.16
N ALA A 114 -12.90 29.49 -19.43
CA ALA A 114 -13.22 28.14 -19.94
C ALA A 114 -12.46 27.03 -19.17
N GLY A 115 -11.25 27.34 -18.66
CA GLY A 115 -10.39 26.38 -18.00
C GLY A 115 -9.86 25.31 -18.96
N GLU A 116 -9.17 24.33 -18.41
CA GLU A 116 -8.75 23.13 -19.13
C GLU A 116 -9.86 22.07 -19.06
N VAL A 117 -9.97 21.29 -20.13
CA VAL A 117 -10.88 20.14 -20.21
C VAL A 117 -10.08 18.95 -20.68
N ASN A 118 -10.05 17.91 -19.85
CA ASN A 118 -9.48 16.62 -20.19
C ASN A 118 -10.62 15.66 -20.53
N VAL A 119 -10.47 14.94 -21.65
CA VAL A 119 -11.47 13.98 -22.13
C VAL A 119 -10.79 12.64 -22.40
N SER A 120 -11.38 11.56 -21.88
CA SER A 120 -10.96 10.18 -22.16
C SER A 120 -12.00 9.56 -23.09
N LYS A 121 -11.65 9.31 -24.36
CA LYS A 121 -12.61 8.85 -25.39
C LYS A 121 -12.88 7.36 -25.26
N ARG A 122 -14.13 6.93 -25.46
CA ARG A 122 -14.49 5.51 -25.44
C ARG A 122 -14.03 4.76 -26.69
N GLU A 123 -13.59 3.52 -26.49
CA GLU A 123 -13.41 2.56 -27.58
C GLU A 123 -14.79 2.20 -28.18
N GLN A 124 -14.89 2.08 -29.50
CA GLN A 124 -16.14 1.76 -30.20
C GLN A 124 -16.29 0.26 -30.51
N ASP A 125 -15.38 -0.57 -30.01
CA ASP A 125 -15.35 -2.01 -30.27
C ASP A 125 -16.35 -2.73 -29.35
N SER A 126 -17.59 -2.87 -29.81
CA SER A 126 -18.63 -3.66 -29.14
C SER A 126 -18.42 -5.15 -29.37
N SER A 127 -18.53 -5.95 -28.31
CA SER A 127 -18.47 -7.42 -28.43
C SER A 127 -19.68 -8.05 -29.12
N HIS A 128 -20.81 -7.33 -29.17
CA HIS A 128 -22.11 -7.88 -29.58
C HIS A 128 -22.70 -7.10 -30.75
N ASP A 129 -23.17 -7.83 -31.77
CA ASP A 129 -24.01 -7.26 -32.83
C ASP A 129 -25.26 -6.61 -32.21
N ASP A 130 -25.81 -5.59 -32.86
CA ASP A 130 -26.92 -4.76 -32.40
C ASP A 130 -28.23 -5.60 -32.29
N VAL A 131 -28.33 -6.45 -31.27
CA VAL A 131 -29.43 -7.39 -31.07
C VAL A 131 -30.66 -6.58 -30.59
N HIS A 132 -31.56 -6.39 -31.55
CA HIS A 132 -32.89 -5.82 -31.42
C HIS A 132 -32.97 -4.31 -31.11
N SER A 133 -33.32 -3.61 -32.19
CA SER A 133 -33.77 -2.23 -32.35
C SER A 133 -34.97 -1.78 -31.51
N ASN A 134 -35.09 -2.16 -30.24
CA ASN A 134 -36.09 -1.55 -29.34
C ASN A 134 -35.52 -0.29 -28.73
N LYS A 135 -35.09 0.66 -29.58
CA LYS A 135 -34.52 1.99 -29.29
C LYS A 135 -34.70 2.46 -27.83
N PRO A 136 -33.98 1.92 -26.84
CA PRO A 136 -34.33 2.13 -25.43
C PRO A 136 -33.98 3.56 -25.03
N TYR A 137 -33.02 4.16 -25.75
CA TYR A 137 -32.66 5.57 -25.72
C TYR A 137 -33.82 6.53 -26.04
N GLN A 138 -34.93 6.05 -26.63
CA GLN A 138 -36.14 6.84 -26.82
C GLN A 138 -37.02 6.89 -25.56
N TYR A 139 -36.90 5.91 -24.66
CA TYR A 139 -37.81 5.72 -23.53
C TYR A 139 -37.12 5.89 -22.16
N ALA A 140 -35.80 5.73 -22.06
CA ALA A 140 -35.02 5.94 -20.85
C ALA A 140 -34.20 7.24 -20.95
N HIS A 141 -34.35 8.14 -19.97
CA HIS A 141 -33.57 9.38 -19.93
C HIS A 141 -32.10 9.05 -19.62
N PRO A 142 -31.12 9.49 -20.44
CA PRO A 142 -29.71 9.12 -20.28
C PRO A 142 -29.10 9.47 -18.89
N HIS A 143 -29.69 10.43 -18.18
CA HIS A 143 -29.24 10.84 -16.84
C HIS A 143 -29.50 9.79 -15.76
N LEU A 144 -30.43 8.85 -16.00
CA LEU A 144 -30.75 7.79 -15.03
C LEU A 144 -29.76 6.62 -15.09
N ASN A 145 -28.91 6.58 -16.13
CA ASN A 145 -28.00 5.46 -16.34
C ASN A 145 -26.58 5.70 -15.82
N SER A 146 -26.24 6.93 -15.41
CA SER A 146 -24.90 7.31 -14.95
C SER A 146 -24.99 8.19 -13.71
N LEU A 147 -24.21 7.87 -12.68
CA LEU A 147 -24.03 8.70 -11.49
C LEU A 147 -22.55 9.00 -11.26
N ILE A 148 -22.26 10.14 -10.63
CA ILE A 148 -20.92 10.49 -10.15
C ILE A 148 -20.97 10.44 -8.63
N LEU A 149 -20.10 9.64 -8.02
CA LEU A 149 -19.97 9.49 -6.58
C LEU A 149 -19.22 10.67 -5.96
N ASP A 150 -19.35 10.86 -4.65
CA ASP A 150 -18.58 11.88 -3.91
C ASP A 150 -17.07 11.63 -3.96
N SER A 151 -16.67 10.37 -4.16
CA SER A 151 -15.28 9.97 -4.41
C SER A 151 -14.77 10.32 -5.81
N GLY A 152 -15.60 10.95 -6.67
CA GLY A 152 -15.29 11.28 -8.05
C GLY A 152 -15.37 10.14 -9.05
N HIS A 153 -15.69 8.92 -8.61
CA HIS A 153 -15.90 7.80 -9.51
C HIS A 153 -17.19 7.98 -10.31
N ILE A 154 -17.15 7.66 -11.59
CA ILE A 154 -18.30 7.64 -12.49
C ILE A 154 -18.81 6.20 -12.56
N VAL A 155 -20.04 5.95 -12.14
CA VAL A 155 -20.67 4.63 -12.22
C VAL A 155 -21.78 4.68 -13.26
N ARG A 156 -21.80 3.70 -14.17
CA ARG A 156 -22.76 3.64 -15.27
C ARG A 156 -23.31 2.23 -15.48
N ALA A 157 -24.62 2.12 -15.68
CA ALA A 157 -25.22 0.90 -16.19
C ALA A 157 -25.01 0.79 -17.70
N MET A 158 -24.34 -0.27 -18.13
CA MET A 158 -23.97 -0.50 -19.53
C MET A 158 -24.87 -1.55 -20.16
N PRO A 159 -25.48 -1.25 -21.32
CA PRO A 159 -26.13 -2.27 -22.12
C PRO A 159 -25.08 -3.18 -22.78
N HIS A 160 -25.49 -4.41 -23.07
CA HIS A 160 -24.61 -5.47 -23.59
C HIS A 160 -23.81 -5.07 -24.83
N TRP A 161 -24.45 -4.37 -25.77
CA TRP A 161 -23.83 -3.90 -27.02
C TRP A 161 -22.86 -2.73 -26.85
N ARG A 162 -22.71 -2.15 -25.65
CA ARG A 162 -21.71 -1.09 -25.37
C ARG A 162 -20.55 -1.56 -24.51
N ILE A 163 -20.50 -2.83 -24.14
CA ILE A 163 -19.39 -3.38 -23.36
C ILE A 163 -18.17 -3.54 -24.28
N PRO A 164 -17.00 -2.97 -23.94
CA PRO A 164 -15.78 -3.19 -24.70
C PRO A 164 -15.39 -4.66 -24.69
N ALA A 165 -15.02 -5.23 -25.84
CA ALA A 165 -14.66 -6.64 -25.93
C ALA A 165 -13.54 -7.06 -24.96
N LYS A 166 -12.56 -6.17 -24.72
CA LYS A 166 -11.45 -6.39 -23.78
C LYS A 166 -11.88 -6.46 -22.31
N ALA A 167 -13.06 -5.95 -21.96
CA ALA A 167 -13.57 -5.93 -20.60
C ALA A 167 -14.23 -7.27 -20.20
N ILE A 168 -14.48 -8.15 -21.16
CA ILE A 168 -15.07 -9.47 -20.93
C ILE A 168 -13.94 -10.49 -20.80
N HIS A 169 -13.92 -11.22 -19.68
CA HIS A 169 -12.96 -12.31 -19.48
C HIS A 169 -13.25 -13.46 -20.43
N GLU A 170 -12.21 -14.16 -20.91
CA GLU A 170 -12.33 -15.24 -21.91
C GLU A 170 -13.26 -16.38 -21.46
N ASP A 171 -13.36 -16.60 -20.14
CA ASP A 171 -14.17 -17.64 -19.52
C ASP A 171 -15.66 -17.29 -19.33
N ILE A 172 -16.09 -16.06 -19.65
CA ILE A 172 -17.45 -15.58 -19.41
C ILE A 172 -18.20 -15.44 -20.73
N SER A 173 -19.30 -16.19 -20.88
CA SER A 173 -20.20 -16.09 -22.02
C SER A 173 -21.17 -14.91 -21.84
N PRO A 174 -21.65 -14.28 -22.93
CA PRO A 174 -22.67 -13.23 -22.89
C PRO A 174 -23.98 -13.63 -22.17
N ASP A 175 -24.29 -14.93 -22.16
CA ASP A 175 -25.46 -15.48 -21.49
C ASP A 175 -25.30 -15.55 -19.95
N ASP A 176 -24.08 -15.40 -19.42
CA ASP A 176 -23.78 -15.57 -17.99
C ASP A 176 -24.09 -14.32 -17.16
N TYR A 177 -24.39 -13.19 -17.80
CA TYR A 177 -24.65 -11.92 -17.11
C TYR A 177 -25.88 -11.19 -17.66
N VAL A 178 -26.66 -10.57 -16.76
CA VAL A 178 -27.89 -9.84 -17.13
C VAL A 178 -27.61 -8.35 -17.37
N GLY A 179 -26.57 -7.79 -16.77
CA GLY A 179 -26.18 -6.39 -16.95
C GLY A 179 -24.80 -6.11 -16.39
N VAL A 180 -24.18 -5.04 -16.88
CA VAL A 180 -22.82 -4.65 -16.49
C VAL A 180 -22.84 -3.24 -15.91
N LEU A 181 -22.11 -3.06 -14.81
CA LEU A 181 -21.80 -1.74 -14.26
C LEU A 181 -20.37 -1.38 -14.62
N GLU A 182 -20.20 -0.27 -15.32
CA GLU A 182 -18.90 0.32 -15.58
C GLU A 182 -18.57 1.35 -14.50
N ILE A 183 -17.37 1.25 -13.95
CA ILE A 183 -16.84 2.17 -12.95
C ILE A 183 -15.57 2.79 -13.54
N VAL A 184 -15.60 4.11 -13.72
CA VAL A 184 -14.44 4.89 -14.20
C VAL A 184 -13.93 5.72 -13.03
N ASP A 185 -12.64 5.62 -12.76
CA ASP A 185 -11.95 6.49 -11.81
C ASP A 185 -11.16 7.58 -12.56
N PRO A 186 -11.76 8.77 -12.76
CA PRO A 186 -11.12 9.85 -13.51
C PRO A 186 -9.94 10.49 -12.76
N LEU A 187 -9.76 10.16 -11.47
CA LEU A 187 -8.63 10.63 -10.66
C LEU A 187 -7.42 9.69 -10.78
N ASN A 188 -7.60 8.48 -11.32
CA ASN A 188 -6.58 7.42 -11.34
C ASN A 188 -5.91 7.17 -12.68
N GLU A 189 -6.32 7.82 -13.78
CA GLU A 189 -5.71 7.57 -15.09
C GLU A 189 -4.19 7.87 -15.13
N ASN A 190 -3.60 8.52 -14.11
CA ASN A 190 -2.14 8.62 -13.94
C ASN A 190 -1.59 8.61 -12.48
N ASP A 191 -2.44 8.50 -11.45
CA ASP A 191 -2.06 8.93 -10.10
C ASP A 191 -2.08 7.87 -8.98
N SER A 192 -2.69 6.67 -9.07
CA SER A 192 -2.67 5.76 -7.89
C SER A 192 -1.28 5.23 -7.58
N ILE A 193 -0.55 4.72 -8.57
CA ILE A 193 0.79 4.16 -8.35
C ILE A 193 1.76 5.30 -8.06
N SER A 194 1.66 6.39 -8.81
CA SER A 194 2.51 7.58 -8.67
C SER A 194 2.26 8.29 -7.33
N SER A 195 1.02 8.40 -6.86
CA SER A 195 0.68 8.99 -5.55
C SER A 195 0.89 8.02 -4.40
N ALA A 196 0.70 6.71 -4.57
CA ALA A 196 1.08 5.73 -3.56
C ALA A 196 2.61 5.67 -3.40
N LEU A 197 3.35 5.74 -4.51
CA LEU A 197 4.80 5.86 -4.52
C LEU A 197 5.24 7.21 -3.95
N ASN A 198 4.65 8.34 -4.35
CA ASN A 198 5.00 9.65 -3.78
C ASN A 198 4.58 9.79 -2.31
N ALA A 199 3.48 9.17 -1.87
CA ALA A 199 3.09 9.10 -0.47
C ALA A 199 4.06 8.22 0.30
N TRP A 200 4.48 7.09 -0.26
CA TRP A 200 5.49 6.21 0.30
C TRP A 200 6.86 6.91 0.36
N GLU A 201 7.30 7.60 -0.70
CA GLU A 201 8.53 8.39 -0.75
C GLU A 201 8.48 9.61 0.19
N LYS A 202 7.32 10.25 0.37
CA LYS A 202 7.15 11.30 1.38
C LYS A 202 7.12 10.76 2.81
N LEU A 203 6.68 9.51 3.01
CA LEU A 203 6.61 8.85 4.33
C LEU A 203 7.90 8.13 4.71
N PHE A 204 8.67 7.65 3.73
CA PHE A 204 9.80 6.71 3.91
C PHE A 204 11.06 7.08 3.12
N GLY A 205 11.03 8.14 2.30
CA GLY A 205 12.21 8.60 1.58
C GLY A 205 13.16 9.35 2.51
N ASP A 206 14.29 8.72 2.82
CA ASP A 206 15.43 9.40 3.43
C ASP A 206 16.61 9.37 2.44
N GLN A 207 17.24 10.54 2.26
CA GLN A 207 18.44 10.72 1.46
C GLN A 207 19.62 10.10 2.20
N THR A 208 19.90 8.82 1.95
CA THR A 208 21.22 8.26 2.24
C THR A 208 22.10 8.47 1.02
N ASP A 209 23.13 9.30 1.17
CA ASP A 209 24.25 9.37 0.25
C ASP A 209 24.95 8.00 0.28
N GLU A 210 24.50 7.09 -0.58
CA GLU A 210 25.00 5.71 -0.67
C GLU A 210 26.37 5.74 -1.34
N SER A 211 27.44 5.62 -0.56
CA SER A 211 28.76 5.33 -1.09
C SER A 211 28.79 3.88 -1.58
N LEU A 212 28.56 3.69 -2.89
CA LEU A 212 28.71 2.40 -3.57
C LEU A 212 30.14 1.89 -3.41
N ARG A 213 30.31 0.69 -2.84
CA ARG A 213 31.61 -0.02 -2.77
C ARG A 213 31.82 -0.86 -4.02
N LEU A 214 33.09 -1.06 -4.40
CA LEU A 214 33.44 -1.85 -5.58
C LEU A 214 33.75 -3.32 -5.18
N GLU A 215 33.11 -4.27 -5.86
CA GLU A 215 33.47 -5.70 -5.78
C GLU A 215 34.52 -6.00 -6.86
N PHE A 216 35.65 -6.59 -6.48
CA PHE A 216 36.64 -7.07 -7.45
C PHE A 216 36.68 -8.60 -7.44
N GLY A 217 36.36 -9.22 -8.58
CA GLY A 217 36.59 -10.66 -8.80
C GLY A 217 38.08 -10.93 -8.96
N LYS A 218 38.61 -11.93 -8.25
CA LYS A 218 40.02 -12.31 -8.34
C LYS A 218 40.14 -13.78 -8.76
N ASP A 219 40.70 -14.04 -9.93
CA ASP A 219 40.81 -15.41 -10.47
C ASP A 219 42.05 -16.17 -9.95
N ASP A 220 43.00 -15.47 -9.34
CA ASP A 220 44.24 -16.05 -8.82
C ASP A 220 44.02 -16.63 -7.41
N PHE A 221 43.60 -17.90 -7.36
CA PHE A 221 43.48 -18.68 -6.13
C PHE A 221 44.56 -19.76 -6.00
N ASP A 222 45.16 -19.87 -4.81
CA ASP A 222 46.29 -20.76 -4.53
C ASP A 222 46.02 -21.57 -3.26
N MET A 223 45.80 -22.88 -3.42
CA MET A 223 45.46 -23.78 -2.32
C MET A 223 46.61 -24.04 -1.34
N SER A 224 47.86 -23.77 -1.74
CA SER A 224 49.01 -23.94 -0.86
C SER A 224 49.06 -22.93 0.30
N LYS A 225 48.26 -21.84 0.22
CA LYS A 225 48.17 -20.78 1.24
C LYS A 225 47.08 -21.02 2.29
N LEU A 226 46.35 -22.13 2.18
CA LEU A 226 45.27 -22.49 3.09
C LEU A 226 45.83 -23.22 4.32
N ASP A 227 45.62 -22.63 5.50
CA ASP A 227 46.02 -23.16 6.81
C ASP A 227 44.82 -23.19 7.76
N ASP A 228 45.06 -23.52 9.03
CA ASP A 228 44.03 -23.51 10.07
C ASP A 228 43.38 -22.11 10.25
N PRO A 229 42.04 -22.06 10.45
CA PRO A 229 41.28 -20.83 10.57
C PRO A 229 41.64 -20.07 11.86
N LYS A 230 41.76 -18.75 11.77
CA LYS A 230 42.10 -17.86 12.90
C LYS A 230 41.32 -16.54 12.81
N ILE A 231 41.18 -15.83 13.93
CA ILE A 231 40.45 -14.55 13.96
C ILE A 231 41.25 -13.44 13.25
N GLY A 232 42.57 -13.43 13.42
CA GLY A 232 43.45 -12.35 12.94
C GLY A 232 43.67 -11.27 14.01
N LYS A 233 44.62 -10.37 13.77
CA LYS A 233 44.89 -9.21 14.63
C LYS A 233 44.06 -7.99 14.18
N VAL A 234 43.64 -7.14 15.10
CA VAL A 234 42.99 -5.86 14.78
C VAL A 234 44.05 -4.85 14.35
N ASP A 235 43.86 -4.19 13.20
CA ASP A 235 44.72 -3.11 12.73
C ASP A 235 44.31 -1.78 13.38
N PRO A 236 45.18 -1.13 14.19
CA PRO A 236 44.88 0.18 14.77
C PRO A 236 44.66 1.30 13.75
N ALA A 237 45.23 1.17 12.54
CA ALA A 237 45.14 2.19 11.48
C ALA A 237 43.98 1.93 10.50
N ASN A 238 43.23 0.82 10.68
CA ASN A 238 42.17 0.36 9.78
C ASN A 238 42.53 0.46 8.28
N THR A 239 43.75 0.04 7.92
CA THR A 239 44.21 0.11 6.52
C THR A 239 43.59 -1.01 5.68
N PRO A 240 43.31 -0.81 4.37
CA PRO A 240 42.78 -1.86 3.51
C PRO A 240 43.79 -2.99 3.31
N HIS A 241 43.42 -4.22 3.70
CA HIS A 241 44.25 -5.42 3.54
C HIS A 241 43.59 -6.42 2.59
N VAL A 242 44.29 -6.80 1.51
CA VAL A 242 43.77 -7.72 0.48
C VAL A 242 44.64 -8.98 0.38
N GLY A 243 44.01 -10.17 0.46
CA GLY A 243 44.68 -11.46 0.15
C GLY A 243 45.67 -12.00 1.20
N GLY A 244 45.74 -11.41 2.40
CA GLY A 244 46.62 -11.83 3.49
C GLY A 244 45.94 -12.74 4.54
N SER A 245 46.70 -13.17 5.55
CA SER A 245 46.22 -13.98 6.69
C SER A 245 46.55 -13.40 8.07
N THR A 246 46.90 -12.11 8.16
CA THR A 246 47.37 -11.50 9.41
C THR A 246 46.26 -10.71 10.12
N TRP A 247 45.43 -9.99 9.36
CA TRP A 247 44.50 -8.99 9.86
C TRP A 247 43.05 -9.49 9.88
N ALA A 248 42.34 -9.16 10.96
CA ALA A 248 40.91 -9.35 11.08
C ALA A 248 40.19 -8.24 10.31
N GLY A 249 39.24 -8.61 9.44
CA GLY A 249 38.47 -7.66 8.61
C GLY A 249 39.07 -7.36 7.24
N GLY A 250 40.15 -8.05 6.86
CA GLY A 250 40.71 -7.97 5.49
C GLY A 250 39.79 -8.59 4.44
N THR A 251 39.97 -8.22 3.18
CA THR A 251 39.16 -8.72 2.06
C THR A 251 39.92 -9.75 1.21
N GLY A 252 39.25 -10.82 0.79
CA GLY A 252 39.85 -11.89 -0.05
C GLY A 252 40.91 -12.75 0.64
N GLY A 253 40.91 -12.84 1.98
CA GLY A 253 41.89 -13.59 2.76
C GLY A 253 41.70 -15.12 2.75
N TYR A 254 42.75 -15.85 3.11
CA TYR A 254 42.74 -17.32 3.12
C TYR A 254 42.25 -17.90 4.45
N ASN A 255 42.76 -17.42 5.60
CA ASN A 255 42.61 -18.12 6.89
C ASN A 255 42.05 -17.22 8.03
N THR A 256 41.88 -15.91 7.79
CA THR A 256 41.45 -14.92 8.79
C THR A 256 39.98 -14.52 8.66
N ALA A 257 39.37 -14.06 9.76
CA ALA A 257 38.01 -13.52 9.74
C ALA A 257 37.95 -12.25 8.87
N GLY A 258 37.03 -12.19 7.90
CA GLY A 258 37.00 -11.14 6.88
C GLY A 258 35.93 -11.37 5.82
N LEU A 259 35.87 -10.48 4.82
CA LEU A 259 34.90 -10.57 3.71
C LEU A 259 35.55 -11.15 2.44
N GLY A 260 34.79 -11.90 1.64
CA GLY A 260 35.24 -12.39 0.32
C GLY A 260 36.27 -13.54 0.30
N GLY A 261 36.76 -13.98 1.45
CA GLY A 261 37.74 -15.07 1.62
C GLY A 261 37.17 -16.51 1.61
N VAL A 262 38.03 -17.51 1.84
CA VAL A 262 37.69 -18.95 1.76
C VAL A 262 37.72 -19.72 3.09
N GLY A 263 38.65 -19.42 4.01
CA GLY A 263 38.93 -20.24 5.20
C GLY A 263 38.90 -19.46 6.52
N GLY A 264 38.34 -18.26 6.54
CA GLY A 264 38.11 -17.52 7.78
C GLY A 264 37.02 -18.17 8.64
N PRO A 265 37.10 -18.07 9.99
CA PRO A 265 36.12 -18.68 10.88
C PRO A 265 34.74 -18.01 10.83
N PHE A 266 34.66 -16.72 10.50
CA PHE A 266 33.43 -15.94 10.38
C PHE A 266 33.67 -14.69 9.52
N ARG A 267 32.58 -14.03 9.10
CA ARG A 267 32.67 -12.80 8.30
C ARG A 267 32.93 -11.61 9.20
N LEU A 268 33.80 -10.69 8.80
CA LEU A 268 34.04 -9.44 9.53
C LEU A 268 34.20 -8.31 8.51
N ASP A 269 33.31 -7.31 8.56
CA ASP A 269 33.41 -6.12 7.73
C ASP A 269 34.16 -5.01 8.47
N ALA A 270 35.24 -4.50 7.86
CA ALA A 270 36.04 -3.38 8.34
C ALA A 270 35.82 -2.08 7.54
N GLY A 271 34.91 -2.10 6.57
CA GLY A 271 34.48 -0.91 5.83
C GLY A 271 35.13 -0.71 4.47
N HIS A 272 35.84 -1.70 3.93
CA HIS A 272 36.69 -1.59 2.73
C HIS A 272 36.08 -2.27 1.50
N ASP A 273 36.61 -1.99 0.31
CA ASP A 273 36.24 -2.65 -0.94
C ASP A 273 36.52 -4.17 -0.89
N VAL A 274 35.59 -4.96 -1.42
CA VAL A 274 35.59 -6.41 -1.24
C VAL A 274 36.22 -7.11 -2.45
N HIS A 275 37.36 -7.74 -2.21
CA HIS A 275 37.95 -8.69 -3.15
C HIS A 275 37.39 -10.09 -2.90
N GLN A 276 36.71 -10.64 -3.90
CA GLN A 276 36.07 -11.95 -3.79
C GLN A 276 36.90 -13.03 -4.47
N LEU A 277 37.13 -14.12 -3.74
CA LEU A 277 37.63 -15.38 -4.31
C LEU A 277 36.49 -16.17 -4.99
N PRO A 278 36.80 -16.92 -6.05
CA PRO A 278 35.82 -17.61 -6.89
C PRO A 278 35.15 -18.75 -6.13
N GLN A 279 33.96 -19.16 -6.56
CA GLN A 279 33.14 -20.12 -5.80
C GLN A 279 33.79 -21.51 -5.74
N ASN A 280 34.46 -21.95 -6.81
CA ASN A 280 35.25 -23.19 -6.85
C ASN A 280 36.31 -23.27 -5.73
N ALA A 281 36.92 -22.14 -5.38
CA ALA A 281 37.92 -22.01 -4.32
C ALA A 281 37.32 -22.20 -2.92
N LYS A 282 36.09 -21.73 -2.70
CA LYS A 282 35.34 -21.91 -1.44
C LYS A 282 34.87 -23.35 -1.27
N ASP A 283 34.48 -23.98 -2.38
CA ASP A 283 33.98 -25.34 -2.40
C ASP A 283 35.11 -26.38 -2.22
N ALA A 284 36.34 -26.06 -2.66
CA ALA A 284 37.53 -26.91 -2.54
C ALA A 284 38.16 -26.95 -1.12
N VAL A 285 37.63 -26.20 -0.15
CA VAL A 285 38.16 -26.17 1.23
C VAL A 285 37.96 -27.55 1.91
N PRO A 286 39.02 -28.19 2.43
CA PRO A 286 38.93 -29.47 3.14
C PRO A 286 37.99 -29.44 4.36
N GLU A 287 37.26 -30.52 4.59
CA GLU A 287 36.22 -30.58 5.64
C GLU A 287 36.78 -30.40 7.07
N HIS A 288 38.05 -30.76 7.32
CA HIS A 288 38.68 -30.56 8.62
C HIS A 288 38.89 -29.08 8.97
N ILE A 289 39.16 -28.23 7.97
CA ILE A 289 39.30 -26.77 8.13
C ILE A 289 37.93 -26.14 8.37
N ARG A 290 36.91 -26.57 7.62
CA ARG A 290 35.52 -26.15 7.84
C ARG A 290 35.02 -26.48 9.25
N ARG A 291 35.34 -27.67 9.76
CA ARG A 291 34.96 -28.07 11.13
C ARG A 291 35.65 -27.20 12.19
N LYS A 292 36.95 -26.95 12.07
CA LYS A 292 37.69 -26.05 12.99
C LYS A 292 37.16 -24.62 12.94
N ALA A 293 36.83 -24.12 11.75
CA ALA A 293 36.23 -22.79 11.58
C ALA A 293 34.88 -22.68 12.32
N ARG A 294 34.04 -23.73 12.23
CA ARG A 294 32.76 -23.81 12.96
C ARG A 294 32.94 -23.83 14.48
N GLU A 295 33.93 -24.55 15.00
CA GLU A 295 34.19 -24.60 16.45
C GLU A 295 34.64 -23.23 16.99
N ILE A 296 35.53 -22.55 16.28
CA ILE A 296 36.00 -21.20 16.62
C ILE A 296 34.82 -20.22 16.59
N ALA A 297 34.00 -20.25 15.53
CA ALA A 297 32.79 -19.43 15.39
C ALA A 297 31.84 -19.60 16.59
N LYS A 298 31.53 -20.84 16.98
CA LYS A 298 30.62 -21.15 18.11
C LYS A 298 31.17 -20.69 19.45
N SER A 299 32.48 -20.84 19.67
CA SER A 299 33.14 -20.40 20.89
C SER A 299 33.16 -18.88 21.03
N GLU A 300 33.41 -18.17 19.93
CA GLU A 300 33.49 -16.71 19.90
C GLU A 300 32.10 -16.06 19.97
N TYR A 301 31.10 -16.65 19.32
CA TYR A 301 29.70 -16.28 19.45
C TYR A 301 29.24 -16.29 20.92
N LYS A 302 29.59 -17.33 21.69
CA LYS A 302 29.26 -17.42 23.13
C LYS A 302 29.94 -16.35 23.97
N LYS A 303 31.18 -15.97 23.67
CA LYS A 303 31.90 -14.89 24.37
C LYS A 303 31.29 -13.52 24.07
N ARG A 304 31.09 -13.23 22.78
CA ARG A 304 30.43 -12.00 22.29
C ARG A 304 29.04 -11.83 22.90
N LEU A 305 28.31 -12.91 23.13
CA LEU A 305 26.99 -12.90 23.77
C LEU A 305 27.04 -12.45 25.25
N HIS A 306 28.14 -12.74 25.94
CA HIS A 306 28.33 -12.41 27.36
C HIS A 306 28.75 -10.94 27.56
N GLU A 307 29.47 -10.36 26.61
CA GLU A 307 29.95 -8.96 26.63
C GLU A 307 28.86 -7.90 26.39
N ILE A 308 27.61 -8.31 26.09
CA ILE A 308 26.50 -7.41 25.72
C ILE A 308 25.85 -6.73 26.94
N ASP A 309 26.56 -6.49 28.05
CA ASP A 309 26.03 -5.61 29.08
C ASP A 309 26.31 -4.15 28.74
N MET A 310 25.29 -3.31 28.93
CA MET A 310 25.10 -2.07 28.18
C MET A 310 26.26 -1.09 28.42
N SER A 311 27.14 -0.99 27.44
CA SER A 311 28.23 -0.02 27.42
C SER A 311 27.76 1.33 26.82
N GLU A 312 28.54 2.39 27.01
CA GLU A 312 28.24 3.70 26.40
C GLU A 312 28.21 3.64 24.86
N HIS A 313 29.01 2.74 24.28
CA HIS A 313 29.02 2.46 22.84
C HIS A 313 27.70 1.83 22.38
N ASP A 314 27.11 0.96 23.21
CA ASP A 314 25.85 0.28 22.92
C ASP A 314 24.67 1.23 22.92
N ALA A 315 24.65 2.20 23.83
CA ALA A 315 23.66 3.27 23.85
C ALA A 315 23.72 4.12 22.57
N LYS A 316 24.92 4.45 22.08
CA LYS A 316 25.11 5.20 20.83
C LYS A 316 24.61 4.39 19.62
N MET A 317 24.91 3.08 19.57
CA MET A 317 24.45 2.19 18.50
C MET A 317 22.91 2.09 18.48
N TYR A 318 22.30 1.91 19.64
CA TYR A 318 20.84 1.83 19.74
C TYR A 318 20.17 3.14 19.29
N ASN A 319 20.67 4.29 19.77
CA ASN A 319 20.14 5.60 19.39
C ASN A 319 20.27 5.89 17.89
N ALA A 320 21.35 5.42 17.24
CA ALA A 320 21.53 5.56 15.80
C ALA A 320 20.47 4.78 15.01
N LEU A 321 20.15 3.55 15.44
CA LEU A 321 19.08 2.75 14.82
C LEU A 321 17.71 3.34 15.12
N TYR A 322 17.45 3.73 16.38
CA TYR A 322 16.19 4.32 16.81
C TYR A 322 15.88 5.62 16.07
N GLY A 323 16.88 6.49 15.88
CA GLY A 323 16.70 7.78 15.19
C GLY A 323 16.17 7.62 13.75
N ARG A 324 16.50 6.52 13.06
CA ARG A 324 16.03 6.24 11.70
C ARG A 324 14.59 5.74 11.63
N ILE A 325 14.12 5.08 12.70
CA ILE A 325 12.80 4.44 12.77
C ILE A 325 11.79 5.21 13.64
N GLU A 326 12.22 6.26 14.34
CA GLU A 326 11.43 6.97 15.35
C GLU A 326 10.07 7.42 14.79
N LYS A 327 10.08 8.04 13.60
CA LYS A 327 8.87 8.53 12.93
C LYS A 327 7.93 7.37 12.56
N GLN A 328 8.47 6.33 11.96
CA GLN A 328 7.76 5.14 11.51
C GLN A 328 7.14 4.40 12.70
N SER A 329 7.85 4.33 13.83
CA SER A 329 7.36 3.71 15.06
C SER A 329 6.15 4.44 15.63
N ARG A 330 6.15 5.79 15.61
CA ARG A 330 5.01 6.59 16.06
C ARG A 330 3.78 6.39 15.17
N ILE A 331 3.97 6.33 13.86
CA ILE A 331 2.87 6.09 12.91
C ILE A 331 2.26 4.71 13.15
N LEU A 332 3.08 3.66 13.20
CA LEU A 332 2.60 2.29 13.41
C LEU A 332 1.88 2.16 14.76
N ARG A 333 2.39 2.79 15.82
CA ARG A 333 1.71 2.88 17.12
C ARG A 333 0.34 3.57 17.00
N SER A 334 0.27 4.70 16.31
CA SER A 334 -1.01 5.39 16.06
C SER A 334 -2.01 4.54 15.29
N VAL A 335 -1.55 3.75 14.31
CA VAL A 335 -2.42 2.81 13.58
C VAL A 335 -2.95 1.74 14.52
N ILE A 336 -2.09 1.13 15.33
CA ILE A 336 -2.49 0.13 16.34
C ILE A 336 -3.46 0.74 17.36
N ASP A 337 -3.26 2.00 17.74
CA ASP A 337 -4.15 2.72 18.67
C ASP A 337 -5.49 3.08 18.03
N SER A 338 -5.50 3.39 16.72
CA SER A 338 -6.75 3.59 15.98
C SER A 338 -7.59 2.31 15.89
N LEU A 339 -6.96 1.12 15.88
CA LEU A 339 -7.67 -0.15 16.03
C LEU A 339 -8.36 -0.26 17.41
N GLU A 340 -7.85 0.43 18.45
CA GLU A 340 -8.48 0.54 19.79
C GLU A 340 -9.73 1.43 19.73
N ALA A 341 -9.64 2.53 18.99
CA ALA A 341 -10.71 3.51 18.88
C ALA A 341 -11.89 2.97 18.05
N LYS A 342 -11.62 2.30 16.93
CA LYS A 342 -12.64 1.70 16.06
C LYS A 342 -13.43 0.58 16.74
N ALA A 343 -12.80 -0.18 17.64
CA ALA A 343 -13.49 -1.21 18.42
C ALA A 343 -14.52 -0.65 19.42
N LYS A 344 -14.43 0.65 19.75
CA LYS A 344 -15.36 1.35 20.66
C LYS A 344 -16.19 2.41 19.94
N GLU A 345 -16.16 2.42 18.62
CA GLU A 345 -16.75 3.52 17.85
C GLU A 345 -18.26 3.32 17.68
N ARG A 346 -19.01 4.34 18.10
CA ARG A 346 -20.47 4.36 17.99
C ARG A 346 -20.88 4.39 16.54
N GLN A 347 -21.56 3.34 16.09
CA GLN A 347 -22.12 3.29 14.75
C GLN A 347 -23.54 3.84 14.73
N TRP A 348 -23.89 4.45 13.59
CA TRP A 348 -25.26 4.89 13.32
C TRP A 348 -26.08 3.69 12.85
N ILE A 349 -26.92 3.16 13.72
CA ILE A 349 -27.87 2.12 13.33
C ILE A 349 -29.04 2.82 12.62
N ARG A 350 -29.26 2.47 11.36
CA ARG A 350 -30.37 2.96 10.53
C ARG A 350 -31.63 2.10 10.77
N HIS A 351 -32.76 2.51 10.19
CA HIS A 351 -34.04 1.77 10.29
C HIS A 351 -34.70 1.74 11.67
N GLN A 352 -34.44 2.74 12.50
CA GLN A 352 -35.03 2.85 13.84
C GLN A 352 -36.37 3.58 13.78
N THR A 353 -37.26 3.26 14.72
CA THR A 353 -38.57 3.91 14.87
C THR A 353 -38.52 5.19 15.71
N ASN A 354 -37.36 5.49 16.30
CA ASN A 354 -37.10 6.65 17.13
C ASN A 354 -35.59 6.98 17.11
N GLY A 355 -35.21 8.26 17.10
CA GLY A 355 -33.83 8.72 17.02
C GLY A 355 -33.70 10.04 16.25
N ASP A 356 -32.51 10.31 15.71
CA ASP A 356 -32.32 11.40 14.76
C ASP A 356 -32.83 10.96 13.38
N LEU A 357 -33.39 11.86 12.58
CA LEU A 357 -33.88 11.52 11.25
C LEU A 357 -32.72 11.07 10.34
N ASP A 358 -32.90 9.96 9.62
CA ASP A 358 -31.93 9.45 8.65
C ASP A 358 -32.17 10.12 7.30
N ASP A 359 -31.29 11.02 6.89
CA ASP A 359 -31.45 11.83 5.66
C ASP A 359 -31.56 10.97 4.39
N ALA A 360 -31.02 9.74 4.44
CA ALA A 360 -31.15 8.76 3.36
C ALA A 360 -32.55 8.14 3.26
N LYS A 361 -33.43 8.36 4.25
CA LYS A 361 -34.78 7.77 4.38
C LYS A 361 -35.92 8.79 4.37
N LEU A 362 -35.63 9.99 3.89
CA LEU A 362 -36.63 11.05 3.81
C LEU A 362 -37.81 10.66 2.91
N VAL A 363 -37.54 9.90 1.84
CA VAL A 363 -38.57 9.43 0.91
C VAL A 363 -39.51 8.42 1.60
N GLU A 364 -38.96 7.49 2.35
CA GLU A 364 -39.66 6.49 3.14
C GLU A 364 -40.48 7.12 4.29
N GLY A 365 -40.01 8.24 4.84
CA GLY A 365 -40.76 9.00 5.84
C GLY A 365 -42.01 9.67 5.27
N ILE A 366 -41.91 10.19 4.05
CA ILE A 366 -43.04 10.80 3.34
C ILE A 366 -44.07 9.73 2.93
N THR A 367 -43.63 8.51 2.62
CA THR A 367 -44.54 7.38 2.31
C THR A 367 -45.16 6.72 3.56
N GLY A 368 -44.84 7.20 4.77
CA GLY A 368 -45.43 6.76 6.03
C GLY A 368 -44.69 5.63 6.73
N GLU A 369 -43.48 5.29 6.29
CA GLU A 369 -42.64 4.30 6.95
C GLU A 369 -42.12 4.87 8.27
N ARG A 370 -42.20 4.08 9.35
CA ARG A 370 -41.82 4.52 10.70
C ARG A 370 -40.34 4.32 11.01
N THR A 371 -39.65 3.50 10.23
CA THR A 371 -38.23 3.09 10.37
C THR A 371 -37.27 4.10 9.73
N ILE A 372 -37.52 5.40 9.92
CA ILE A 372 -36.81 6.49 9.22
C ILE A 372 -35.78 7.18 10.10
N TYR A 373 -35.59 6.69 11.31
CA TYR A 373 -34.65 7.26 12.26
C TYR A 373 -33.34 6.46 12.29
N ARG A 374 -32.27 7.14 12.65
CA ARG A 374 -30.96 6.59 12.98
C ARG A 374 -30.65 6.92 14.44
N ARG A 375 -30.01 5.99 15.16
CA ARG A 375 -29.63 6.21 16.55
C ARG A 375 -28.17 5.88 16.75
N ARG A 376 -27.48 6.72 17.53
CA ARG A 376 -26.17 6.39 18.09
C ARG A 376 -26.40 5.40 19.23
N ILE A 377 -26.14 4.13 18.95
CA ILE A 377 -26.16 3.07 19.95
C ILE A 377 -24.74 2.56 20.07
N ASP A 378 -24.31 2.24 21.29
CA ASP A 378 -23.12 1.41 21.52
C ASP A 378 -23.48 -0.01 21.05
N GLN A 379 -23.46 -0.24 19.74
CA GLN A 379 -23.62 -1.58 19.20
C GLN A 379 -22.34 -2.34 19.51
N LYS A 380 -22.47 -3.53 20.13
CA LYS A 380 -21.39 -4.51 20.06
C LYS A 380 -21.09 -4.73 18.57
N PRO A 381 -19.84 -4.59 18.10
CA PRO A 381 -19.49 -4.94 16.73
C PRO A 381 -20.06 -6.33 16.40
N ASP A 382 -20.34 -6.60 15.11
CA ASP A 382 -20.78 -7.94 14.68
C ASP A 382 -19.94 -9.02 15.37
N GLU A 383 -20.52 -10.18 15.73
CA GLU A 383 -19.77 -11.25 16.41
C GLU A 383 -18.53 -11.73 15.60
N SER A 384 -18.47 -11.40 14.31
CA SER A 384 -17.33 -11.60 13.40
C SER A 384 -16.30 -10.46 13.39
N ALA A 385 -16.63 -9.28 13.90
CA ALA A 385 -15.82 -8.05 13.92
C ALA A 385 -15.35 -7.63 15.33
N GLU A 386 -15.95 -8.15 16.40
CA GLU A 386 -15.38 -8.03 17.76
C GLU A 386 -14.09 -8.86 17.83
N GLN A 387 -12.95 -8.18 17.89
CA GLN A 387 -11.69 -8.83 18.22
C GLN A 387 -11.73 -9.29 19.68
N ASN A 388 -12.11 -10.54 19.92
CA ASN A 388 -12.24 -11.16 21.23
C ASN A 388 -10.88 -11.61 21.78
N LYS A 389 -9.94 -11.99 20.90
CA LYS A 389 -8.59 -12.47 21.25
C LYS A 389 -7.52 -11.64 20.54
N PRO A 390 -6.33 -11.50 21.13
CA PRO A 390 -5.23 -10.84 20.44
C PRO A 390 -4.90 -11.53 19.12
N LYS A 391 -4.65 -10.74 18.07
CA LYS A 391 -4.10 -11.22 16.80
C LYS A 391 -2.70 -11.74 17.04
N ARG A 392 -2.38 -12.87 16.40
CA ARG A 392 -1.11 -13.55 16.53
C ARG A 392 -0.24 -13.27 15.32
N ILE A 393 0.90 -12.61 15.50
CA ILE A 393 1.82 -12.27 14.40
C ILE A 393 3.20 -12.84 14.68
N ARG A 394 3.74 -13.68 13.81
CA ARG A 394 5.15 -14.08 13.86
C ARG A 394 5.94 -13.36 12.79
N PHE A 395 7.03 -12.74 13.20
CA PHE A 395 7.99 -12.14 12.28
C PHE A 395 9.16 -13.09 12.09
N CYS A 396 9.36 -13.55 10.86
CA CYS A 396 10.49 -14.38 10.45
C CYS A 396 11.49 -13.50 9.72
N PHE A 397 12.67 -13.29 10.31
CA PHE A 397 13.74 -12.53 9.67
C PHE A 397 14.82 -13.44 9.11
N ASP A 398 15.30 -13.10 7.93
CA ASP A 398 16.51 -13.72 7.42
C ASP A 398 17.73 -13.26 8.22
N VAL A 399 18.39 -14.23 8.83
CA VAL A 399 19.66 -14.09 9.57
C VAL A 399 20.71 -15.01 8.95
N SER A 400 20.62 -15.21 7.63
CA SER A 400 21.57 -15.92 6.81
C SER A 400 22.86 -15.11 6.57
N GLY A 401 23.85 -15.80 6.00
CA GLY A 401 25.13 -15.20 5.70
C GLY A 401 25.11 -14.20 4.54
N SER A 402 24.13 -14.27 3.63
CA SER A 402 23.97 -13.29 2.54
C SER A 402 23.62 -11.93 3.10
N MET A 403 22.74 -11.87 4.09
CA MET A 403 22.37 -10.64 4.79
C MET A 403 23.60 -9.91 5.33
N TYR A 404 24.50 -10.60 6.05
CA TYR A 404 25.73 -9.98 6.56
C TYR A 404 26.71 -9.60 5.46
N ARG A 405 26.90 -10.47 4.46
CA ARG A 405 27.85 -10.24 3.36
C ARG A 405 27.49 -9.03 2.51
N PHE A 406 26.23 -8.91 2.13
CA PHE A 406 25.77 -7.85 1.23
C PHE A 406 25.43 -6.55 1.96
N ASN A 407 25.41 -6.56 3.30
CA ASN A 407 25.13 -5.37 4.08
C ASN A 407 26.06 -4.19 3.76
N GLY A 408 27.33 -4.44 3.42
CA GLY A 408 28.26 -3.39 3.03
C GLY A 408 27.91 -2.68 1.71
N TYR A 409 27.02 -3.27 0.90
CA TYR A 409 26.58 -2.72 -0.40
C TYR A 409 25.24 -2.01 -0.32
N ASP A 410 24.22 -2.68 0.23
CA ASP A 410 22.83 -2.21 0.19
C ASP A 410 22.21 -2.04 1.58
N GLN A 411 22.99 -2.25 2.62
CA GLN A 411 22.55 -2.15 4.01
C GLN A 411 21.35 -3.07 4.33
N ARG A 412 21.15 -4.18 3.60
CA ARG A 412 19.98 -5.06 3.79
C ARG A 412 19.83 -5.61 5.20
N LEU A 413 20.94 -6.00 5.84
CA LEU A 413 20.90 -6.49 7.22
C LEU A 413 20.62 -5.34 8.19
N GLN A 414 21.19 -4.17 7.96
CA GLN A 414 20.89 -2.98 8.76
C GLN A 414 19.40 -2.61 8.66
N ARG A 415 18.82 -2.60 7.46
CA ARG A 415 17.38 -2.38 7.24
C ARG A 415 16.51 -3.46 7.91
N SER A 416 16.94 -4.72 7.90
CA SER A 416 16.25 -5.81 8.62
C SER A 416 16.33 -5.64 10.14
N LEU A 417 17.47 -5.20 10.69
CA LEU A 417 17.61 -4.88 12.11
C LEU A 417 16.77 -3.67 12.52
N GLU A 418 16.73 -2.63 11.69
CA GLU A 418 15.84 -1.46 11.86
C GLU A 418 14.37 -1.88 11.85
N SER A 419 13.98 -2.78 10.93
CA SER A 419 12.62 -3.33 10.86
C SER A 419 12.26 -4.17 12.09
N ALA A 420 13.18 -5.00 12.58
CA ALA A 420 12.99 -5.74 13.82
C ALA A 420 12.84 -4.81 15.03
N LEU A 421 13.65 -3.74 15.09
CA LEU A 421 13.53 -2.72 16.13
C LEU A 421 12.19 -1.98 16.04
N LEU A 422 11.76 -1.60 14.82
CA LEU A 422 10.46 -0.98 14.57
C LEU A 422 9.31 -1.83 15.12
N VAL A 423 9.33 -3.14 14.87
CA VAL A 423 8.33 -4.07 15.41
C VAL A 423 8.38 -4.11 16.94
N MET A 424 9.56 -4.27 17.53
CA MET A 424 9.72 -4.33 18.99
C MET A 424 9.27 -3.04 19.69
N GLU A 425 9.58 -1.88 19.12
CA GLU A 425 9.16 -0.56 19.64
C GLU A 425 7.67 -0.30 19.46
N SER A 426 7.13 -0.61 18.28
CA SER A 426 5.76 -0.26 17.94
C SER A 426 4.75 -1.14 18.68
N LEU A 427 5.08 -2.42 18.87
CA LEU A 427 4.23 -3.37 19.59
C LEU A 427 4.44 -3.34 21.11
N HIS A 428 5.42 -2.59 21.61
CA HIS A 428 5.67 -2.47 23.04
C HIS A 428 4.45 -1.90 23.79
N GLY A 429 3.94 -2.68 24.75
CA GLY A 429 2.77 -2.33 25.55
C GLY A 429 1.43 -2.62 24.87
N LYS A 430 1.40 -3.32 23.73
CA LYS A 430 0.17 -3.64 22.95
C LYS A 430 -0.23 -5.12 23.00
N HIS A 431 0.22 -5.84 24.03
CA HIS A 431 0.00 -7.29 24.21
C HIS A 431 -1.48 -7.71 24.27
N SER A 432 -2.38 -6.82 24.68
CA SER A 432 -3.83 -7.10 24.71
C SER A 432 -4.43 -7.29 23.32
N LYS A 433 -3.77 -6.81 22.26
CA LYS A 433 -4.26 -6.85 20.88
C LYS A 433 -3.40 -7.65 19.93
N ILE A 434 -2.09 -7.53 20.07
CA ILE A 434 -1.13 -8.17 19.18
C ILE A 434 -0.15 -8.91 20.07
N ILE A 435 -0.17 -10.22 19.93
CA ILE A 435 0.84 -11.09 20.48
C ILE A 435 1.81 -11.42 19.35
N TYR A 436 3.09 -11.15 19.59
CA TYR A 436 4.13 -11.39 18.60
C TYR A 436 5.31 -12.16 19.15
N ASP A 437 6.00 -12.83 18.23
CA ASP A 437 7.32 -13.38 18.44
C ASP A 437 8.20 -13.11 17.22
N ILE A 438 9.51 -13.16 17.44
CA ILE A 438 10.51 -12.95 16.39
C ILE A 438 11.33 -14.21 16.29
N VAL A 439 11.30 -14.82 15.12
CA VAL A 439 12.15 -15.94 14.75
C VAL A 439 13.04 -15.52 13.60
N GLY A 440 14.13 -16.23 13.37
CA GLY A 440 14.88 -16.08 12.13
C GLY A 440 15.35 -17.40 11.57
N HIS A 441 15.72 -17.38 10.30
CA HIS A 441 16.20 -18.53 9.56
C HIS A 441 17.58 -18.24 8.95
N SER A 442 18.32 -19.31 8.68
CA SER A 442 19.64 -19.25 8.05
C SER A 442 20.01 -20.63 7.53
N GLY A 443 21.10 -20.75 6.78
CA GLY A 443 21.64 -22.03 6.35
C GLY A 443 22.16 -22.95 7.47
N GLU A 444 22.20 -22.51 8.73
CA GLU A 444 22.53 -23.38 9.88
C GLU A 444 21.29 -23.85 10.66
N SER A 445 20.17 -23.13 10.56
CA SER A 445 18.98 -23.40 11.36
C SER A 445 17.74 -22.88 10.66
N GLU A 446 16.78 -23.77 10.47
CA GLU A 446 15.45 -23.49 9.92
C GLU A 446 14.68 -22.47 10.77
N LYS A 447 14.91 -22.48 12.09
CA LYS A 447 14.26 -21.56 13.02
C LYS A 447 15.09 -21.29 14.28
N VAL A 448 15.34 -20.01 14.53
CA VAL A 448 16.04 -19.50 15.72
C VAL A 448 15.16 -18.47 16.41
N SER A 449 14.81 -18.71 17.67
CA SER A 449 13.94 -17.79 18.43
C SER A 449 14.76 -16.64 19.02
N PHE A 450 14.40 -15.42 18.65
CA PHE A 450 15.01 -14.18 19.16
C PHE A 450 14.14 -13.51 20.21
N VAL A 451 12.83 -13.42 19.96
CA VAL A 451 11.81 -12.96 20.92
C VAL A 451 10.82 -14.09 21.12
N LYS A 452 10.45 -14.34 22.38
CA LYS A 452 9.42 -15.33 22.75
C LYS A 452 8.15 -14.61 23.16
N LEU A 453 7.00 -15.26 22.94
CA LEU A 453 5.66 -14.79 23.29
C LEU A 453 5.57 -14.12 24.67
N ASN A 454 6.07 -14.80 25.71
CA ASN A 454 6.00 -14.34 27.10
C ASN A 454 7.21 -13.53 27.56
N ASN A 455 8.16 -13.26 26.67
CA ASN A 455 9.39 -12.55 26.98
C ASN A 455 9.74 -11.55 25.89
N SER A 456 8.80 -10.63 25.65
CA SER A 456 9.01 -9.48 24.78
C SER A 456 9.98 -8.49 25.44
N PRO A 457 10.89 -7.88 24.68
CA PRO A 457 11.90 -6.99 25.25
C PRO A 457 11.30 -5.65 25.72
N SER A 458 11.23 -5.47 27.04
CA SER A 458 10.63 -4.29 27.68
C SER A 458 11.50 -3.03 27.63
N ASN A 459 12.83 -3.18 27.61
CA ASN A 459 13.77 -2.07 27.75
C ASN A 459 14.66 -1.95 26.51
N GLU A 460 15.20 -0.77 26.26
CA GLU A 460 16.12 -0.49 25.15
C GLU A 460 17.29 -1.49 25.10
N ASN A 461 17.87 -1.80 26.26
CA ASN A 461 18.93 -2.80 26.39
C ASN A 461 18.50 -4.20 25.95
N SER A 462 17.30 -4.65 26.31
CA SER A 462 16.85 -5.99 25.93
C SER A 462 16.52 -6.07 24.44
N ARG A 463 16.05 -4.98 23.83
CA ARG A 463 15.86 -4.87 22.38
C ARG A 463 17.20 -4.86 21.65
N LEU A 464 18.18 -4.10 22.15
CA LEU A 464 19.53 -4.11 21.60
C LEU A 464 20.18 -5.50 21.70
N LYS A 465 19.96 -6.22 22.82
CA LYS A 465 20.41 -7.62 22.98
C LYS A 465 19.80 -8.53 21.91
N VAL A 466 18.53 -8.33 21.53
CA VAL A 466 17.89 -9.05 20.43
C VAL A 466 18.56 -8.73 19.09
N LEU A 467 18.73 -7.44 18.77
CA LEU A 467 19.37 -7.02 17.51
C LEU A 467 20.81 -7.52 17.39
N LYS A 468 21.59 -7.43 18.47
CA LYS A 468 22.96 -7.97 18.50
C LYS A 468 22.98 -9.48 18.33
N LYS A 469 22.03 -10.22 18.91
CA LYS A 469 21.91 -11.67 18.65
C LYS A 469 21.63 -11.94 17.18
N MET A 470 20.73 -11.18 16.53
CA MET A 470 20.45 -11.32 15.10
C MET A 470 21.70 -11.02 14.25
N LEU A 471 22.40 -9.91 14.54
CA LEU A 471 23.65 -9.53 13.87
C LEU A 471 24.71 -10.63 14.02
N LEU A 472 24.98 -11.06 15.25
CA LEU A 472 25.95 -12.13 15.52
C LEU A 472 25.50 -13.42 14.80
N HIS A 473 24.22 -13.78 14.84
CA HIS A 473 23.74 -14.97 14.13
C HIS A 473 24.07 -14.93 12.63
N SER A 474 23.76 -13.81 11.96
CA SER A 474 24.07 -13.62 10.53
C SER A 474 25.58 -13.63 10.22
N GLN A 475 26.41 -13.25 11.19
CA GLN A 475 27.86 -13.20 11.06
C GLN A 475 28.49 -14.61 11.11
N PHE A 476 27.97 -15.47 11.98
CA PHE A 476 28.55 -16.78 12.32
C PHE A 476 27.82 -17.98 11.68
N CYS A 477 26.69 -17.77 11.00
CA CYS A 477 25.93 -18.85 10.38
C CYS A 477 26.57 -19.39 9.07
N MET A 478 26.25 -20.64 8.76
CA MET A 478 26.64 -21.28 7.50
C MET A 478 25.95 -20.65 6.28
N SER A 479 26.57 -20.81 5.10
CA SER A 479 25.97 -20.41 3.83
C SER A 479 24.73 -21.24 3.49
N GLY A 480 23.70 -20.59 2.97
CA GLY A 480 22.40 -21.17 2.66
C GLY A 480 21.29 -20.38 3.34
N ASP A 481 20.06 -20.61 2.91
CA ASP A 481 18.85 -20.10 3.55
C ASP A 481 17.81 -21.22 3.65
N SER A 482 16.98 -21.15 4.69
CA SER A 482 15.91 -22.11 4.95
C SER A 482 14.58 -21.37 5.04
N THR A 483 14.38 -20.42 4.11
CA THR A 483 13.27 -19.47 4.11
C THR A 483 11.92 -20.20 4.00
N LEU A 484 11.83 -21.20 3.12
CA LEU A 484 10.60 -21.99 2.92
C LEU A 484 10.28 -22.88 4.12
N GLU A 485 11.28 -23.58 4.65
CA GLU A 485 11.13 -24.44 5.82
C GLU A 485 10.70 -23.60 7.03
N CYS A 486 11.31 -22.42 7.22
CA CYS A 486 10.92 -21.49 8.28
C CYS A 486 9.47 -21.03 8.14
N MET A 487 9.04 -20.71 6.92
CA MET A 487 7.67 -20.27 6.63
C MET A 487 6.66 -21.37 6.93
N GLN A 488 6.91 -22.59 6.43
CA GLN A 488 6.05 -23.76 6.66
C GLN A 488 5.94 -24.10 8.15
N LEU A 489 7.08 -24.23 8.84
CA LEU A 489 7.12 -24.49 10.28
C LEU A 489 6.41 -23.38 11.07
N SER A 490 6.54 -22.13 10.65
CA SER A 490 5.89 -20.99 11.31
C SER A 490 4.37 -21.00 11.12
N ALA A 491 3.89 -21.33 9.93
CA ALA A 491 2.46 -21.46 9.65
C ALA A 491 1.85 -22.63 10.44
N ASP A 492 2.51 -23.79 10.44
CA ASP A 492 2.05 -24.99 11.14
C ASP A 492 1.97 -24.79 12.65
N GLU A 493 2.92 -24.07 13.25
CA GLU A 493 2.92 -23.79 14.68
C GLU A 493 1.85 -22.80 15.08
N ILE A 494 1.74 -21.68 14.36
CA ILE A 494 0.77 -20.62 14.69
C ILE A 494 -0.66 -21.11 14.45
N SER A 495 -0.89 -21.99 13.47
CA SER A 495 -2.22 -22.57 13.20
C SER A 495 -2.81 -23.29 14.43
N LYS A 496 -1.96 -23.80 15.33
CA LYS A 496 -2.35 -24.50 16.55
C LYS A 496 -2.63 -23.56 17.72
N GLU A 497 -2.23 -22.29 17.62
CA GLU A 497 -2.41 -21.29 18.68
C GLU A 497 -3.82 -20.68 18.61
N ASP A 498 -4.44 -20.47 19.76
CA ASP A 498 -5.78 -19.89 19.87
C ASP A 498 -5.74 -18.36 19.78
N SER A 499 -6.15 -17.80 18.64
CA SER A 499 -6.15 -16.37 18.33
C SER A 499 -7.18 -16.06 17.25
N ASP A 500 -7.67 -14.81 17.18
CA ASP A 500 -8.69 -14.40 16.21
C ASP A 500 -8.16 -14.48 14.77
N GLU A 501 -6.97 -13.91 14.55
CA GLU A 501 -6.27 -13.96 13.27
C GLU A 501 -4.79 -14.27 13.49
N ARG A 502 -4.21 -14.93 12.49
CA ARG A 502 -2.86 -15.49 12.52
C ARG A 502 -2.10 -15.02 11.30
N PHE A 503 -0.97 -14.38 11.51
CA PHE A 503 -0.12 -13.86 10.46
C PHE A 503 1.31 -14.37 10.61
N VAL A 504 1.90 -14.80 9.51
CA VAL A 504 3.34 -15.03 9.38
C VAL A 504 3.87 -13.96 8.42
N VAL A 505 4.75 -13.10 8.91
CA VAL A 505 5.42 -12.07 8.11
C VAL A 505 6.87 -12.49 7.93
N VAL A 506 7.27 -12.80 6.71
CA VAL A 506 8.63 -13.21 6.39
C VAL A 506 9.37 -12.08 5.69
N VAL A 507 10.55 -11.75 6.19
CA VAL A 507 11.47 -10.74 5.62
C VAL A 507 12.76 -11.46 5.24
N SER A 508 12.99 -11.64 3.94
CA SER A 508 14.13 -12.41 3.43
C SER A 508 14.68 -11.83 2.13
N ASP A 509 15.99 -12.02 1.89
CA ASP A 509 16.64 -11.72 0.60
C ASP A 509 16.61 -12.92 -0.38
N ALA A 510 15.86 -13.96 -0.02
CA ALA A 510 15.74 -15.20 -0.77
C ALA A 510 15.33 -14.97 -2.23
N ASN A 511 16.07 -15.65 -3.12
CA ASN A 511 15.73 -15.72 -4.53
C ASN A 511 14.84 -16.94 -4.79
N PHE A 512 13.53 -16.69 -4.92
CA PHE A 512 12.52 -17.75 -5.12
C PHE A 512 12.68 -18.56 -6.41
N ASP A 513 13.38 -18.03 -7.43
CA ASP A 513 13.68 -18.76 -8.67
C ASP A 513 14.56 -20.00 -8.39
N ARG A 514 15.38 -19.93 -7.34
CA ARG A 514 16.27 -21.01 -6.91
C ARG A 514 15.52 -22.17 -6.24
N PHE A 515 14.30 -21.92 -5.77
CA PHE A 515 13.47 -22.88 -5.06
C PHE A 515 12.50 -23.67 -5.97
N LEU A 516 12.58 -23.49 -7.29
CA LEU A 516 11.74 -24.18 -8.28
C LEU A 516 10.23 -24.10 -7.98
N LEU A 517 9.77 -22.95 -7.46
CA LEU A 517 8.34 -22.63 -7.31
C LEU A 517 7.73 -22.25 -8.68
N PHE A 518 7.82 -23.15 -9.65
CA PHE A 518 6.89 -23.16 -10.77
C PHE A 518 5.59 -23.79 -10.28
N TYR A 519 4.52 -22.99 -10.29
CA TYR A 519 3.13 -23.38 -10.04
C TYR A 519 2.83 -24.83 -10.46
N LYS A 520 2.74 -25.73 -9.48
CA LYS A 520 1.88 -26.90 -9.61
C LYS A 520 0.51 -26.49 -9.08
N THR A 521 -0.30 -25.90 -9.97
CA THR A 521 -1.75 -25.96 -9.83
C THR A 521 -2.15 -27.41 -9.98
N SER A 522 -2.51 -28.04 -8.86
CA SER A 522 -3.21 -29.33 -8.82
C SER A 522 -4.70 -29.10 -8.68
#